data_AF-A0A1I1XZE2-F1
#
_entry.id   AF-A0A1I1XZE2-F1
#
_cell.length_a   1.000
_cell.length_b   1.000
_cell.length_c   1.000
_cell.angle_alpha   90.00
_cell.angle_beta   90.00
_cell.angle_gamma   90.00
#
_symmetry.space_group_name_H-M   'P 1'
#
loop_
_entity.id
_entity.type
_entity.pdbx_description
1 polymer ?
#
loop_
_entity_poly.entity_id
_entity_poly.type
_entity_poly.pdbx_seq_one_letter_code
_entity_poly.pdbx_strand_id
1 'polypeptide(L)'
;MKVTMVMKEFKGLTLDNNDELRIAGIVRESIVDGPGIRFVIFCQGCPHNCRGCHNPETHDFKSGYSCSIDKLVKAIDENPMLQGVTFSGGEPLCQSAGFLSLAKEVKARKLNLLIYTGYTFEVLSEMRKSNASLDELLNLTDILVDGPFEEEQKDLTLQYRGSRNQRVIDMKLSDEVNAPVLIDGDVSL
;
A
#
# COMPACT_ATOMS: atom_id res chain seq x y z
N MET A 1 -34.52 39.54 13.99
CA MET A 1 -33.15 39.02 13.82
C MET A 1 -33.15 38.12 12.59
N LYS A 2 -32.43 38.51 11.53
CA LYS A 2 -32.08 37.63 10.40
C LYS A 2 -30.67 37.07 10.65
N VAL A 3 -30.35 36.01 9.90
CA VAL A 3 -29.05 35.33 9.61
C VAL A 3 -29.00 33.93 10.22
N THR A 4 -28.64 32.82 9.56
CA THR A 4 -28.51 32.37 8.15
C THR A 4 -28.36 30.83 8.24
N MET A 5 -28.74 30.12 7.19
CA MET A 5 -28.50 28.69 6.95
C MET A 5 -26.99 28.36 6.90
N VAL A 6 -26.65 27.06 6.85
CA VAL A 6 -25.50 26.42 6.15
C VAL A 6 -24.69 25.45 7.02
N MET A 7 -24.62 24.21 6.53
CA MET A 7 -23.69 23.10 6.80
C MET A 7 -23.77 22.39 8.16
N LYS A 8 -24.53 21.29 8.18
CA LYS A 8 -24.31 20.19 9.12
C LYS A 8 -22.97 19.54 8.78
N GLU A 9 -21.97 19.77 9.64
CA GLU A 9 -20.75 18.98 9.73
C GLU A 9 -21.10 17.50 9.96
N PHE A 10 -20.59 16.61 9.09
CA PHE A 10 -20.43 15.20 9.41
C PHE A 10 -19.27 15.08 10.42
N LYS A 11 -19.56 15.28 11.71
CA LYS A 11 -18.69 14.85 12.80
C LYS A 11 -19.12 13.45 13.24
N GLY A 12 -18.22 12.47 13.08
CA GLY A 12 -18.35 11.18 13.73
C GLY A 12 -17.93 9.98 12.90
N LEU A 13 -16.63 9.88 12.57
CA LEU A 13 -15.92 8.61 12.50
C LEU A 13 -14.40 8.85 12.60
N THR A 14 -13.91 9.31 13.75
CA THR A 14 -12.49 9.21 14.09
C THR A 14 -12.26 7.80 14.64
N LEU A 15 -11.83 6.87 13.78
CA LEU A 15 -11.03 5.75 14.23
C LEU A 15 -9.56 6.14 14.02
N ASP A 16 -9.12 7.18 14.72
CA ASP A 16 -7.69 7.54 14.79
C ASP A 16 -7.00 6.66 15.83
N ASN A 17 -7.16 5.34 15.69
CA ASN A 17 -6.33 4.39 16.41
C ASN A 17 -5.27 3.93 15.41
N ASN A 18 -4.16 4.67 15.35
CA ASN A 18 -3.00 4.36 14.50
C ASN A 18 -2.41 2.96 14.76
N ASP A 19 -2.89 2.26 15.80
CA ASP A 19 -2.49 0.93 16.22
C ASP A 19 -3.29 -0.20 15.54
N GLU A 20 -4.29 0.11 14.71
CA GLU A 20 -5.07 -0.88 13.97
C GLU A 20 -5.13 -0.59 12.46
N LEU A 21 -5.25 -1.68 11.69
CA LEU A 21 -5.45 -1.68 10.25
C LEU A 21 -6.70 -2.47 9.90
N ARG A 22 -7.48 -1.98 8.93
CA ARG A 22 -8.54 -2.76 8.32
C ARG A 22 -7.97 -3.54 7.14
N ILE A 23 -7.92 -4.86 7.26
CA ILE A 23 -7.30 -5.76 6.28
C ILE A 23 -8.30 -6.80 5.76
N ALA A 24 -8.11 -7.22 4.51
CA ALA A 24 -8.84 -8.34 3.91
C ALA A 24 -8.23 -9.68 4.30
N GLY A 25 -6.90 -9.71 4.52
CA GLY A 25 -6.19 -10.92 4.92
C GLY A 25 -4.67 -10.75 4.90
N ILE A 26 -3.97 -11.85 5.15
CA ILE A 26 -2.52 -11.94 5.09
C ILE A 26 -2.09 -13.20 4.34
N VAL A 27 -0.90 -13.15 3.73
CA VAL A 27 -0.16 -14.33 3.29
C VAL A 27 1.18 -14.31 4.02
N ARG A 28 1.46 -15.39 4.77
CA ARG A 28 2.62 -15.46 5.66
C ARG A 28 3.94 -15.58 4.88
N GLU A 29 3.89 -16.22 3.72
CA GLU A 29 5.05 -16.49 2.87
C GLU A 29 4.62 -16.40 1.40
N SER A 30 5.12 -15.40 0.69
CA SER A 30 4.94 -15.25 -0.75
C SER A 30 6.28 -15.00 -1.44
N ILE A 31 6.42 -15.53 -2.65
CA ILE A 31 7.54 -15.29 -3.57
C ILE A 31 7.08 -14.57 -4.85
N VAL A 32 5.78 -14.24 -4.95
CA VAL A 32 5.17 -13.63 -6.15
C VAL A 32 4.66 -12.20 -5.90
N ASP A 33 4.74 -11.72 -4.65
CA ASP A 33 4.28 -10.38 -4.23
C ASP A 33 5.45 -9.39 -4.01
N GLY A 34 6.61 -9.69 -4.58
CA GLY A 34 7.83 -8.89 -4.53
C GLY A 34 9.07 -9.78 -4.45
N PRO A 35 10.27 -9.19 -4.47
CA PRO A 35 11.50 -9.95 -4.40
C PRO A 35 11.71 -10.59 -3.02
N GLY A 36 12.25 -11.81 -3.03
CA GLY A 36 12.51 -12.62 -1.84
C GLY A 36 11.27 -13.27 -1.23
N ILE A 37 11.43 -13.85 -0.03
CA ILE A 37 10.30 -14.38 0.75
C ILE A 37 9.65 -13.23 1.52
N ARG A 38 8.33 -13.03 1.31
CA ARG A 38 7.61 -11.87 1.80
C ARG A 38 6.40 -12.22 2.65
N PHE A 39 6.15 -11.42 3.67
CA PHE A 39 4.87 -11.38 4.37
C PHE A 39 3.98 -10.35 3.69
N VAL A 40 2.79 -10.75 3.25
CA VAL A 40 1.89 -9.89 2.46
C VAL A 40 0.67 -9.55 3.27
N ILE A 41 0.33 -8.26 3.29
CA ILE A 41 -0.85 -7.74 3.97
C ILE A 41 -1.76 -7.13 2.92
N PHE A 42 -2.99 -7.65 2.82
CA PHE A 42 -3.98 -7.15 1.89
C PHE A 42 -4.86 -6.11 2.61
N CYS A 43 -4.67 -4.84 2.28
CA CYS A 43 -5.52 -3.74 2.73
C CYS A 43 -6.98 -3.98 2.33
N GLN A 44 -7.92 -3.56 3.18
CA GLN A 44 -9.34 -3.47 2.83
C GLN A 44 -9.73 -2.02 2.57
N GLY A 45 -10.54 -1.80 1.54
CA GLY A 45 -10.94 -0.50 1.02
C GLY A 45 -10.11 -0.13 -0.21
N CYS A 46 -10.78 0.12 -1.34
CA CYS A 46 -10.14 0.60 -2.56
C CYS A 46 -11.07 1.56 -3.30
N PRO A 47 -10.62 2.79 -3.64
CA PRO A 47 -11.45 3.73 -4.37
C PRO A 47 -11.51 3.44 -5.87
N HIS A 48 -10.54 2.70 -6.42
CA HIS A 48 -10.34 2.57 -7.87
C HIS A 48 -11.40 1.72 -8.57
N ASN A 49 -11.89 0.66 -7.92
CA ASN A 49 -12.89 -0.25 -8.49
C ASN A 49 -12.54 -0.74 -9.91
N CYS A 50 -11.27 -1.10 -10.13
CA CYS A 50 -10.77 -1.51 -11.45
C CYS A 50 -11.61 -2.64 -12.06
N ARG A 51 -11.94 -2.52 -13.35
CA ARG A 51 -12.63 -3.58 -14.09
C ARG A 51 -11.70 -4.80 -14.19
N GLY A 52 -12.24 -5.98 -13.89
CA GLY A 52 -11.45 -7.22 -13.90
C GLY A 52 -10.41 -7.31 -12.77
N CYS A 53 -10.53 -6.49 -11.71
CA CYS A 53 -9.67 -6.55 -10.53
C CYS A 53 -9.57 -7.99 -10.00
N HIS A 54 -8.37 -8.39 -9.57
CA HIS A 54 -8.13 -9.72 -9.04
C HIS A 54 -8.87 -9.96 -7.71
N ASN A 55 -8.97 -8.92 -6.88
CA ASN A 55 -9.52 -9.01 -5.52
C ASN A 55 -10.65 -7.97 -5.31
N PRO A 56 -11.78 -8.06 -6.06
CA PRO A 56 -12.86 -7.06 -5.99
C PRO A 56 -13.53 -6.99 -4.60
N GLU A 57 -13.44 -8.03 -3.80
CA GLU A 57 -13.90 -8.08 -2.41
C GLU A 57 -13.16 -7.11 -1.48
N THR A 58 -11.97 -6.64 -1.88
CA THR A 58 -11.19 -5.66 -1.12
C THR A 58 -11.70 -4.23 -1.31
N HIS A 59 -12.67 -3.96 -2.19
CA HIS A 59 -13.06 -2.59 -2.52
C HIS A 59 -13.87 -1.90 -1.41
N ASP A 60 -14.75 -2.62 -0.71
CA ASP A 60 -15.61 -2.01 0.32
C ASP A 60 -14.80 -1.64 1.57
N PHE A 61 -14.75 -0.34 1.89
CA PHE A 61 -14.09 0.21 3.07
C PHE A 61 -14.68 -0.27 4.40
N LYS A 62 -15.91 -0.79 4.40
CA LYS A 62 -16.60 -1.23 5.62
C LYS A 62 -16.45 -2.72 5.91
N SER A 63 -15.97 -3.50 4.95
CA SER A 63 -15.77 -4.95 5.05
C SER A 63 -14.42 -5.29 5.72
N GLY A 64 -13.95 -6.53 5.61
CA GLY A 64 -12.68 -6.97 6.18
C GLY A 64 -12.64 -7.03 7.71
N TYR A 65 -11.43 -7.06 8.26
CA TYR A 65 -11.17 -7.29 9.69
C TYR A 65 -10.31 -6.16 10.26
N SER A 66 -10.61 -5.72 11.49
CA SER A 66 -9.68 -4.88 12.25
C SER A 66 -8.57 -5.75 12.82
N CYS A 67 -7.32 -5.40 12.56
CA CYS A 67 -6.15 -6.11 13.06
C CYS A 67 -5.18 -5.12 13.68
N SER A 68 -4.70 -5.40 14.89
CA SER A 68 -3.71 -4.54 15.53
C SER A 68 -2.33 -4.71 14.89
N ILE A 69 -1.57 -3.63 14.82
CA ILE A 69 -0.20 -3.62 14.30
C ILE A 69 0.67 -4.60 15.08
N ASP A 70 0.56 -4.65 16.41
CA ASP A 70 1.27 -5.62 17.26
C ASP A 70 1.04 -7.08 16.85
N LYS A 71 -0.17 -7.43 16.40
CA LYS A 71 -0.47 -8.79 15.94
C LYS A 71 0.21 -9.09 14.61
N LEU A 72 0.19 -8.12 13.69
CA LEU A 72 0.88 -8.24 12.41
C LEU A 72 2.40 -8.35 12.60
N VAL A 73 2.96 -7.53 13.47
CA VAL A 73 4.37 -7.54 13.85
C VAL A 73 4.79 -8.89 14.43
N LYS A 74 4.02 -9.44 15.38
CA LYS A 74 4.28 -10.78 15.92
C LYS A 74 4.22 -11.85 14.82
N ALA A 75 3.27 -11.77 13.90
CA ALA A 75 3.16 -12.71 12.80
C ALA A 75 4.32 -12.60 11.80
N ILE A 76 4.88 -11.40 11.61
CA ILE A 76 6.12 -11.18 10.84
C ILE A 76 7.31 -11.83 11.57
N ASP A 77 7.42 -11.62 12.88
CA ASP A 77 8.53 -12.14 13.70
C ASP A 77 8.55 -13.68 13.83
N GLU A 78 7.42 -14.36 13.51
CA GLU A 78 7.35 -15.82 13.47
C GLU A 78 8.21 -16.45 12.36
N ASN A 79 8.60 -15.69 11.34
CA ASN A 79 9.42 -16.19 10.24
C ASN A 79 10.72 -15.38 10.04
N PRO A 80 11.86 -15.88 10.53
CA PRO A 80 13.14 -15.20 10.39
C PRO A 80 13.72 -15.25 8.96
N MET A 81 13.11 -16.01 8.04
CA MET A 81 13.54 -16.11 6.65
C MET A 81 12.95 -15.00 5.76
N LEU A 82 12.03 -14.19 6.30
CA LEU A 82 11.46 -13.07 5.57
C LEU A 82 12.56 -12.10 5.17
N GLN A 83 12.53 -11.69 3.91
CA GLN A 83 13.41 -10.66 3.36
C GLN A 83 12.67 -9.32 3.20
N GLY A 84 11.34 -9.35 3.20
CA GLY A 84 10.53 -8.15 3.10
C GLY A 84 9.08 -8.34 3.50
N VAL A 85 8.36 -7.22 3.51
CA VAL A 85 6.91 -7.14 3.73
C VAL A 85 6.29 -6.40 2.55
N THR A 86 5.15 -6.89 2.07
CA THR A 86 4.38 -6.26 0.99
C THR A 86 3.06 -5.74 1.53
N PHE A 87 2.79 -4.46 1.29
CA PHE A 87 1.45 -3.90 1.44
C PHE A 87 0.74 -3.96 0.09
N SER A 88 -0.33 -4.75 0.01
CA SER A 88 -1.11 -5.00 -1.21
C SER A 88 -2.61 -4.88 -0.90
N GLY A 89 -3.47 -5.53 -1.69
CA GLY A 89 -4.91 -5.57 -1.50
C GLY A 89 -5.62 -4.38 -2.13
N GLY A 90 -6.59 -3.81 -1.40
CA GLY A 90 -7.41 -2.71 -1.88
C GLY A 90 -6.58 -1.49 -2.24
N GLU A 91 -6.35 -0.58 -1.28
CA GLU A 91 -5.45 0.56 -1.47
C GLU A 91 -4.77 0.89 -0.13
N PRO A 92 -3.54 0.41 0.12
CA PRO A 92 -2.80 0.69 1.35
C PRO A 92 -2.69 2.18 1.66
N LEU A 93 -2.57 3.03 0.63
CA LEU A 93 -2.36 4.47 0.82
C LEU A 93 -3.63 5.20 1.31
N CYS A 94 -4.80 4.57 1.25
CA CYS A 94 -6.02 5.08 1.92
C CYS A 94 -5.98 4.91 3.44
N GLN A 95 -5.08 4.09 3.99
CA GLN A 95 -4.86 3.89 5.42
C GLN A 95 -3.42 4.29 5.81
N SER A 96 -2.89 5.36 5.21
CA SER A 96 -1.47 5.75 5.30
C SER A 96 -0.96 5.91 6.74
N ALA A 97 -1.76 6.41 7.68
CA ALA A 97 -1.35 6.57 9.09
C ALA A 97 -1.09 5.23 9.80
N GLY A 98 -1.96 4.24 9.61
CA GLY A 98 -1.78 2.90 10.16
C GLY A 98 -0.64 2.15 9.47
N PHE A 99 -0.58 2.22 8.13
CA PHE A 99 0.48 1.55 7.38
C PHE A 99 1.86 2.18 7.61
N LEU A 100 1.93 3.49 7.88
CA LEU A 100 3.16 4.16 8.34
C LEU A 100 3.66 3.58 9.66
N SER A 101 2.75 3.40 10.63
CA SER A 101 3.10 2.84 11.93
C SER A 101 3.66 1.41 11.78
N LEU A 102 3.06 0.59 10.91
CA LEU A 102 3.59 -0.73 10.59
C LEU A 102 4.90 -0.66 9.78
N ALA A 103 5.03 0.26 8.83
CA ALA A 103 6.25 0.42 8.03
C ALA A 103 7.47 0.73 8.91
N LYS A 104 7.31 1.55 9.94
CA LYS A 104 8.36 1.81 10.94
C LYS A 104 8.83 0.54 11.62
N GLU A 105 7.91 -0.35 12.00
CA GLU A 105 8.23 -1.65 12.59
C GLU A 105 8.92 -2.60 11.60
N VAL A 106 8.49 -2.61 10.34
CA VAL A 106 9.14 -3.37 9.26
C VAL A 106 10.59 -2.90 9.08
N LYS A 107 10.81 -1.59 9.03
CA LYS A 107 12.15 -1.01 8.86
C LYS A 107 13.06 -1.20 10.07
N ALA A 108 12.51 -1.17 11.29
CA ALA A 108 13.26 -1.51 12.50
C ALA A 108 13.83 -2.93 12.45
N ARG A 109 13.16 -3.84 11.75
CA ARG A 109 13.60 -5.23 11.49
C ARG A 109 14.51 -5.37 10.28
N LYS A 110 14.86 -4.26 9.62
CA LYS A 110 15.70 -4.22 8.40
C LYS A 110 15.10 -5.04 7.25
N LEU A 111 13.78 -5.16 7.21
CA LEU A 111 13.06 -5.82 6.13
C LEU A 111 12.79 -4.83 5.00
N ASN A 112 12.86 -5.32 3.76
CA ASN A 112 12.47 -4.55 2.59
C ASN A 112 10.95 -4.29 2.58
N LEU A 113 10.52 -3.10 2.17
CA LEU A 113 9.12 -2.71 2.07
C LEU A 113 8.73 -2.47 0.61
N LEU A 114 7.71 -3.21 0.15
CA LEU A 114 7.07 -3.02 -1.15
C LEU A 114 5.62 -2.60 -0.95
N ILE A 115 5.16 -1.63 -1.72
CA ILE A 115 3.75 -1.20 -1.71
C ILE A 115 3.16 -1.29 -3.12
N TYR A 116 2.00 -1.93 -3.24
CA TYR A 116 1.13 -1.81 -4.41
C TYR A 116 0.14 -0.67 -4.21
N THR A 117 -0.13 0.09 -5.27
CA THR A 117 -1.10 1.17 -5.26
C THR A 117 -1.71 1.40 -6.65
N GLY A 118 -2.98 1.78 -6.68
CA GLY A 118 -3.67 2.20 -7.90
C GLY A 118 -3.37 3.64 -8.31
N TYR A 119 -2.67 4.42 -7.48
CA TYR A 119 -2.18 5.75 -7.84
C TYR A 119 -0.87 5.66 -8.62
N THR A 120 -0.60 6.64 -9.47
CA THR A 120 0.72 6.76 -10.09
C THR A 120 1.66 7.58 -9.22
N PHE A 121 2.97 7.40 -9.36
CA PHE A 121 4.02 8.16 -8.69
C PHE A 121 3.81 9.67 -8.80
N GLU A 122 3.38 10.16 -9.96
CA GLU A 122 3.12 11.58 -10.20
C GLU A 122 1.93 12.08 -9.36
N VAL A 123 0.86 11.28 -9.25
CA VAL A 123 -0.28 11.59 -8.39
C VAL A 123 0.13 11.59 -6.91
N LEU A 124 0.92 10.60 -6.51
CA LEU A 124 1.43 10.48 -5.14
C LEU A 124 2.37 11.62 -4.76
N SER A 125 3.18 12.09 -5.71
CA SER A 125 4.08 13.24 -5.52
C SER A 125 3.31 14.52 -5.20
N GLU A 126 2.10 14.69 -5.73
CA GLU A 126 1.23 15.81 -5.35
C GLU A 126 0.49 15.55 -4.03
N MET A 127 -0.04 14.34 -3.83
CA MET A 127 -0.78 14.00 -2.61
C MET A 127 0.08 14.14 -1.34
N ARG A 128 1.33 13.68 -1.40
CA ARG A 128 2.25 13.68 -0.24
C ARG A 128 2.56 15.08 0.29
N LYS A 129 2.53 16.12 -0.56
CA LYS A 129 2.74 17.52 -0.15
C LYS A 129 1.75 18.00 0.93
N SER A 130 0.57 17.39 1.01
CA SER A 130 -0.50 17.75 1.93
C SER A 130 -0.87 16.65 2.93
N ASN A 131 -0.18 15.50 2.88
CA ASN A 131 -0.43 14.37 3.75
C ASN A 131 0.89 13.84 4.33
N ALA A 132 1.22 14.29 5.54
CA ALA A 132 2.47 13.92 6.22
C ALA A 132 2.62 12.41 6.45
N SER A 133 1.52 11.69 6.71
CA SER A 133 1.59 10.24 6.91
C SER A 133 1.91 9.48 5.63
N LEU A 134 1.36 9.94 4.50
CA LEU A 134 1.67 9.42 3.18
C LEU A 134 3.12 9.74 2.80
N ASP A 135 3.56 10.98 3.03
CA ASP A 135 4.92 11.43 2.76
C ASP A 135 5.95 10.56 3.47
N GLU A 136 5.78 10.36 4.78
CA GLU A 136 6.70 9.53 5.56
C GLU A 136 6.62 8.05 5.14
N LEU A 137 5.43 7.53 4.81
CA LEU A 137 5.27 6.14 4.35
C LEU A 137 6.00 5.91 3.01
N LEU A 138 5.89 6.84 2.06
CA LEU A 138 6.59 6.74 0.78
C LEU A 138 8.11 6.82 0.97
N ASN A 139 8.61 7.67 1.89
CA ASN A 139 10.03 7.72 2.23
C ASN A 139 10.57 6.42 2.86
N LEU A 140 9.70 5.60 3.46
CA LEU A 140 10.06 4.27 3.96
C LEU A 140 9.84 3.17 2.92
N THR A 141 9.26 3.45 1.76
CA THR A 141 9.01 2.42 0.75
C THR A 141 10.29 2.20 -0.06
N ASP A 142 10.68 0.94 -0.29
CA ASP A 142 11.83 0.62 -1.14
C ASP A 142 11.39 0.45 -2.60
N ILE A 143 10.30 -0.30 -2.80
CA ILE A 143 9.76 -0.61 -4.12
C ILE A 143 8.29 -0.20 -4.15
N LEU A 144 7.91 0.57 -5.16
CA LEU A 144 6.51 0.91 -5.42
C LEU A 144 6.04 0.23 -6.69
N VAL A 145 4.94 -0.50 -6.63
CA VAL A 145 4.21 -0.95 -7.81
C VAL A 145 3.01 -0.05 -7.98
N ASP A 146 3.05 0.80 -9.00
CA ASP A 146 2.10 1.89 -9.17
C ASP A 146 1.15 1.69 -10.36
N GLY A 147 0.05 2.45 -10.35
CA GLY A 147 -0.95 2.48 -11.40
C GLY A 147 -2.11 1.50 -11.22
N PRO A 148 -3.31 1.87 -11.72
CA PRO A 148 -4.50 1.03 -11.60
C PRO A 148 -4.35 -0.23 -12.45
N PHE A 149 -5.01 -1.32 -12.05
CA PHE A 149 -5.13 -2.48 -12.92
C PHE A 149 -6.00 -2.14 -14.15
N GLU A 150 -5.50 -2.46 -15.33
CA GLU A 150 -6.21 -2.33 -16.60
C GLU A 150 -6.38 -3.70 -17.27
N GLU A 151 -7.62 -4.16 -17.40
CA GLU A 151 -7.95 -5.49 -17.93
C GLU A 151 -7.45 -5.68 -19.38
N GLU A 152 -7.54 -4.64 -20.20
CA GLU A 152 -7.06 -4.63 -21.58
C GLU A 152 -5.53 -4.80 -21.68
N GLN A 153 -4.81 -4.46 -20.61
CA GLN A 153 -3.37 -4.56 -20.52
C GLN A 153 -2.90 -5.74 -19.66
N LYS A 154 -3.82 -6.64 -19.27
CA LYS A 154 -3.52 -7.79 -18.42
C LYS A 154 -2.43 -8.67 -19.04
N ASP A 155 -1.42 -8.97 -18.25
CA ASP A 155 -0.34 -9.87 -18.65
C ASP A 155 0.23 -10.62 -17.45
N LEU A 156 0.07 -11.95 -17.46
CA LEU A 156 0.46 -12.84 -16.36
C LEU A 156 1.96 -13.19 -16.36
N THR A 157 2.71 -12.76 -17.38
CA THR A 157 4.16 -12.99 -17.49
C THR A 157 4.98 -11.89 -16.83
N LEU A 158 4.35 -10.80 -16.41
CA LEU A 158 5.00 -9.69 -15.75
C LEU A 158 5.38 -10.04 -14.31
N GLN A 159 6.57 -9.66 -13.89
CA GLN A 159 6.98 -9.78 -12.50
C GLN A 159 6.26 -8.72 -11.65
N TYR A 160 5.61 -9.17 -10.59
CA TYR A 160 5.04 -8.34 -9.52
C TYR A 160 4.02 -7.28 -9.98
N ARG A 161 3.32 -7.50 -11.10
CA ARG A 161 2.24 -6.63 -11.56
C ARG A 161 1.28 -7.39 -12.47
N GLY A 162 0.02 -6.94 -12.53
CA GLY A 162 -1.04 -7.62 -13.26
C GLY A 162 -1.30 -7.06 -14.66
N SER A 163 -0.92 -5.81 -14.92
CA SER A 163 -1.14 -5.13 -16.19
C SER A 163 0.06 -4.31 -16.65
N ARG A 164 0.25 -4.19 -17.97
CA ARG A 164 1.43 -3.57 -18.60
C ARG A 164 1.60 -2.08 -18.31
N ASN A 165 0.53 -1.38 -17.95
CA ASN A 165 0.56 0.02 -17.54
C ASN A 165 1.17 0.23 -16.15
N GLN A 166 1.15 -0.80 -15.30
CA GLN A 166 1.71 -0.72 -13.96
C GLN A 166 3.23 -0.70 -14.03
N ARG A 167 3.86 0.06 -13.14
CA ARG A 167 5.31 0.24 -13.13
C ARG A 167 5.88 -0.24 -11.81
N VAL A 168 7.04 -0.90 -11.86
CA VAL A 168 7.80 -1.25 -10.66
C VAL A 168 8.91 -0.21 -10.53
N ILE A 169 8.92 0.51 -9.42
CA ILE A 169 9.69 1.74 -9.23
C ILE A 169 10.65 1.55 -8.04
N ASP A 170 11.92 1.90 -8.24
CA ASP A 170 12.89 2.06 -7.16
C ASP A 170 12.65 3.42 -6.49
N MET A 171 12.08 3.42 -5.29
CA MET A 171 11.69 4.65 -4.61
C MET A 171 12.90 5.48 -4.18
N LYS A 172 14.00 4.82 -3.79
CA LYS A 172 15.20 5.53 -3.35
C LYS A 172 15.83 6.31 -4.50
N LEU A 173 16.03 5.66 -5.65
CA LEU A 173 16.55 6.33 -6.84
C LEU A 173 15.58 7.38 -7.37
N SER A 174 14.26 7.11 -7.28
CA SER A 174 13.24 8.06 -7.73
C SER A 174 13.22 9.35 -6.92
N ASP A 175 13.42 9.28 -5.61
CA ASP A 175 13.51 10.46 -4.74
C ASP A 175 14.77 11.30 -5.05
N GLU A 176 15.90 10.67 -5.43
CA GLU A 176 17.14 11.38 -5.79
C GLU A 176 16.99 12.23 -7.06
N VAL A 177 16.22 11.75 -8.04
CA VAL A 177 16.02 12.41 -9.34
C VAL A 177 14.68 13.12 -9.47
N ASN A 178 13.82 13.00 -8.45
CA ASN A 178 12.44 13.52 -8.43
C ASN A 178 11.62 13.10 -9.67
N ALA A 179 11.75 11.84 -10.07
CA ALA A 179 11.06 11.22 -11.20
C ALA A 179 11.04 9.69 -11.02
N PRO A 180 10.05 8.96 -11.55
CA PRO A 180 9.98 7.51 -11.39
C PRO A 180 11.16 6.83 -12.11
N VAL A 181 11.98 6.12 -11.34
CA VAL A 181 13.07 5.26 -11.84
C VAL A 181 12.54 3.83 -11.88
N LEU A 182 12.39 3.30 -13.10
CA LEU A 182 11.82 1.98 -13.32
C LEU A 182 12.86 0.89 -13.06
N ILE A 183 12.41 -0.19 -12.41
CA ILE A 183 13.18 -1.42 -12.29
C ILE A 183 12.90 -2.26 -13.53
N ASP A 184 13.80 -2.19 -14.51
CA ASP A 184 13.76 -2.99 -15.72
C ASP A 184 14.55 -4.30 -15.52
N GLY A 185 13.88 -5.45 -15.72
CA GLY A 185 14.49 -6.77 -15.58
C GLY A 185 14.20 -7.43 -14.23
N ASP A 186 15.18 -8.17 -13.70
CA ASP A 186 15.00 -8.96 -12.46
C ASP A 186 14.99 -8.04 -11.25
N VAL A 187 13.81 -7.89 -10.63
CA VAL A 187 13.67 -7.13 -9.38
C VAL A 187 14.31 -7.95 -8.28
N SER A 188 15.45 -7.48 -7.77
CA SER A 188 16.22 -8.11 -6.70
C SER A 188 16.42 -7.13 -5.53
N LEU A 189 16.71 -7.67 -4.35
CA LEU A 189 16.93 -6.92 -3.11
C LEU A 189 18.35 -6.37 -2.99
#